data_AF-A0A956BYY0-F1
#
_entry.id   AF-A0A956BYY0-F1
#
_cell.length_a   1.000
_cell.length_b   1.000
_cell.length_c   1.000
_cell.angle_alpha   90.00
_cell.angle_beta   90.00
_cell.angle_gamma   90.00
#
_symmetry.space_group_name_H-M   'P 1'
#
loop_
_entity.id
_entity.type
_entity.pdbx_description
1 polymer ?
#
loop_
_entity_poly.entity_id
_entity_poly.type
_entity_poly.pdbx_seq_one_letter_code
_entity_poly.pdbx_strand_id
1 'polypeptide(L)'
;MSDHLSTLDVVVIVGYLAFTFALGLAFAKKASEGTESYFLAGRRLPWYLVGTSMVATTLAADTPLAVTELVREGGLSGAWFGWCAALGIITSTVFFSRLWRRSGVVTDAELVELRYDGKSATVLRLVRAVYLSTVVNCLTLGWVILAMVKIAEVILGIDGRIVLPVLVGLALVYSTASGFWGVVATDALQFAVAMVGTITLCVMTMGEAGGVDIMRERLEAMPGAIDFFPAMDSPMLPFATFAVYLGVQWWASRNADGGEYLGQRLLAARSEKDAQLGMLWYAVCEFVLKLWPLILAALASLIL
;
A
#
# COMPACT_ATOMS: atom_id res chain seq x y z
N MET A 1 -11.60 26.32 15.95
CA MET A 1 -11.29 24.90 16.17
C MET A 1 -12.61 24.20 16.17
N SER A 2 -12.82 23.25 15.25
CA SER A 2 -14.04 22.44 15.24
C SER A 2 -14.27 21.82 16.62
N ASP A 3 -15.52 21.67 17.05
CA ASP A 3 -15.91 21.04 18.34
C ASP A 3 -15.51 19.55 18.46
N HIS A 4 -14.66 19.05 17.56
CA HIS A 4 -14.33 17.63 17.38
C HIS A 4 -12.88 17.26 17.72
N LEU A 5 -11.96 18.22 17.86
CA LEU A 5 -10.54 17.94 18.15
C LEU A 5 -10.11 18.65 19.43
N SER A 6 -9.64 17.87 20.39
CA SER A 6 -9.00 18.39 21.58
C SER A 6 -7.62 18.97 21.24
N THR A 7 -7.10 19.83 22.12
CA THR A 7 -5.71 20.32 21.99
C THR A 7 -4.71 19.18 21.94
N LEU A 8 -4.97 18.07 22.63
CA LEU A 8 -4.12 16.89 22.61
C LEU A 8 -4.04 16.28 21.21
N ASP A 9 -5.18 16.16 20.52
CA ASP A 9 -5.24 15.58 19.17
C ASP A 9 -4.41 16.39 18.18
N VAL A 10 -4.53 17.73 18.24
CA VAL A 10 -3.73 18.64 17.41
C VAL A 10 -2.24 18.49 17.70
N VAL A 11 -1.84 18.40 18.97
CA VAL A 11 -0.44 18.20 19.35
C VAL A 11 0.09 16.87 18.83
N VAL A 12 -0.69 15.79 18.90
CA VAL A 12 -0.31 14.47 18.36
C VAL A 12 -0.14 14.54 16.84
N ILE A 13 -1.08 15.14 16.12
CA ILE A 13 -1.02 15.27 14.65
C ILE A 13 0.20 16.10 14.22
N VAL A 14 0.36 17.30 14.78
CA VAL A 14 1.49 18.19 14.44
C VAL A 14 2.81 17.56 14.84
N GLY A 15 2.88 16.93 16.01
CA GLY A 15 4.07 16.21 16.48
C GLY A 15 4.45 15.06 15.55
N TYR A 16 3.48 14.27 15.11
CA TYR A 16 3.68 13.18 14.15
C TYR A 16 4.18 13.69 12.79
N LEU A 17 3.58 14.76 12.24
CA LEU A 17 4.02 15.36 10.98
C LEU A 17 5.45 15.91 11.09
N ALA A 18 5.75 16.65 12.15
CA ALA A 18 7.07 17.20 12.40
C ALA A 18 8.12 16.09 12.59
N PHE A 19 7.80 15.04 13.33
CA PHE A 19 8.69 13.90 13.55
C PHE A 19 8.94 13.13 12.25
N THR A 20 7.91 12.85 11.45
CA THR A 20 8.05 12.17 10.16
C THR A 20 8.90 12.99 9.19
N PHE A 21 8.67 14.31 9.14
CA PHE A 21 9.46 15.23 8.33
C PHE A 21 10.94 15.25 8.76
N ALA A 22 11.20 15.38 10.07
CA ALA A 22 12.55 15.36 10.63
C ALA A 22 13.24 14.02 10.39
N LEU A 23 12.53 12.90 10.53
CA LEU A 23 13.04 11.56 10.26
C LEU A 23 13.47 11.43 8.80
N GLY A 24 12.65 11.89 7.85
CA GLY A 24 13.04 11.93 6.44
C GLY A 24 14.32 12.75 6.23
N LEU A 25 14.33 14.00 6.70
CA LEU A 25 15.50 14.88 6.55
C LEU A 25 16.79 14.35 7.21
N ALA A 26 16.69 13.52 8.26
CA ALA A 26 17.85 12.90 8.88
C ALA A 26 18.67 12.02 7.90
N PHE A 27 18.04 11.53 6.82
CA PHE A 27 18.70 10.74 5.78
C PHE A 27 19.21 11.57 4.59
N ALA A 28 19.01 12.89 4.57
CA ALA A 28 19.41 13.75 3.44
C ALA A 28 20.92 13.68 3.14
N LYS A 29 21.76 13.63 4.19
CA LYS A 29 23.21 13.49 4.01
C LYS A 29 23.56 12.17 3.30
N LYS A 30 22.92 11.05 3.67
CA LYS A 30 23.14 9.75 3.01
C LYS A 30 22.66 9.76 1.56
N ALA A 31 21.57 10.46 1.27
CA ALA A 31 21.03 10.58 -0.09
C ALA A 31 22.02 11.29 -1.04
N SER A 32 22.77 12.27 -0.53
CA SER A 32 23.75 13.04 -1.30
C SER A 32 25.04 12.30 -1.66
N GLU A 33 25.25 11.07 -1.19
CA GLU A 33 26.49 10.30 -1.42
C GLU A 33 26.61 9.76 -2.85
N GLY A 34 25.53 9.82 -3.65
CA GLY A 34 25.54 9.47 -5.08
C GLY A 34 24.20 8.90 -5.56
N THR A 35 24.10 8.66 -6.87
CA THR A 35 22.87 8.16 -7.52
C THR A 35 22.38 6.84 -6.95
N GLU A 36 23.29 5.90 -6.65
CA GLU A 36 22.92 4.62 -6.04
C GLU A 36 22.43 4.78 -4.59
N SER A 37 23.03 5.68 -3.81
CA SER A 37 22.53 6.00 -2.47
C SER A 37 21.16 6.67 -2.50
N TYR A 38 20.94 7.56 -3.48
CA TYR A 38 19.68 8.27 -3.66
C TYR A 38 18.54 7.35 -4.09
N PHE A 39 18.72 6.52 -5.13
CA PHE A 39 17.64 5.69 -5.69
C PHE A 39 17.52 4.29 -5.07
N LEU A 40 18.64 3.71 -4.62
CA LEU A 40 18.70 2.32 -4.17
C LEU A 40 19.11 2.17 -2.71
N ALA A 41 19.22 3.26 -1.95
CA ALA A 41 19.66 3.23 -0.56
C ALA A 41 21.02 2.51 -0.40
N GLY A 42 21.89 2.58 -1.42
CA GLY A 42 23.17 1.88 -1.47
C GLY A 42 23.06 0.36 -1.48
N ARG A 43 21.88 -0.19 -1.82
CA ARG A 43 21.56 -1.63 -1.76
C ARG A 43 21.85 -2.25 -0.40
N ARG A 44 21.42 -1.58 0.67
CA ARG A 44 21.68 -2.01 2.06
C ARG A 44 20.41 -2.30 2.85
N LEU A 45 19.23 -2.30 2.22
CA LEU A 45 17.99 -2.50 2.94
C LEU A 45 17.87 -3.96 3.43
N PRO A 46 17.70 -4.19 4.74
CA PRO A 46 17.37 -5.50 5.26
C PRO A 46 15.93 -5.88 4.90
N TRP A 47 15.65 -7.19 4.84
CA TRP A 47 14.36 -7.73 4.41
C TRP A 47 13.14 -7.10 5.07
N TYR A 48 13.21 -6.83 6.38
CA TYR A 48 12.06 -6.29 7.13
C TYR A 48 11.73 -4.87 6.69
N LEU A 49 12.72 -4.03 6.34
CA LEU A 49 12.47 -2.70 5.79
C LEU A 49 11.95 -2.77 4.35
N VAL A 50 12.50 -3.69 3.54
CA VAL A 50 12.03 -3.92 2.16
C VAL A 50 10.54 -4.25 2.16
N GLY A 51 10.12 -5.28 2.91
CA GLY A 51 8.72 -5.70 2.95
C GLY A 51 7.79 -4.71 3.64
N THR A 52 8.24 -4.08 4.74
CA THR A 52 7.43 -3.06 5.45
C THR A 52 7.15 -1.86 4.55
N SER A 53 8.14 -1.42 3.77
CA SER A 53 7.97 -0.31 2.84
C SER A 53 7.04 -0.67 1.66
N MET A 54 7.01 -1.94 1.22
CA MET A 54 6.04 -2.40 0.23
C MET A 54 4.61 -2.31 0.76
N VAL A 55 4.33 -2.84 1.96
CA VAL A 55 2.98 -2.81 2.55
C VAL A 55 2.57 -1.40 2.98
N ALA A 56 3.52 -0.55 3.39
CA ALA A 56 3.25 0.85 3.70
C ALA A 56 2.68 1.58 2.47
N THR A 57 3.23 1.29 1.28
CA THR A 57 2.78 1.91 0.02
C THR A 57 1.38 1.49 -0.37
N THR A 58 0.97 0.27 -0.02
CA THR A 58 -0.38 -0.26 -0.29
C THR A 58 -1.37 0.01 0.84
N LEU A 59 -0.95 0.66 1.92
CA LEU A 59 -1.81 1.11 3.02
C LEU A 59 -1.98 2.63 2.94
N ALA A 60 -2.51 3.09 1.81
CA ALA A 60 -2.84 4.49 1.61
C ALA A 60 -4.23 4.82 2.17
N ALA A 61 -4.56 6.11 2.24
CA ALA A 61 -5.79 6.61 2.87
C ALA A 61 -7.08 6.09 2.20
N ASP A 62 -7.02 5.72 0.92
CA ASP A 62 -8.09 5.11 0.14
C ASP A 62 -8.36 3.64 0.52
N THR A 63 -7.35 2.92 1.00
CA THR A 63 -7.42 1.46 1.19
C THR A 63 -8.44 1.05 2.25
N PRO A 64 -8.45 1.63 3.47
CA PRO A 64 -9.49 1.32 4.46
C PRO A 64 -10.91 1.64 3.97
N LEU A 65 -11.07 2.73 3.21
CA LEU A 65 -12.36 3.12 2.64
C LEU A 65 -12.85 2.09 1.64
N ALA A 66 -11.99 1.71 0.68
CA ALA A 66 -12.31 0.72 -0.33
C ALA A 66 -12.65 -0.65 0.28
N VAL A 67 -11.83 -1.15 1.22
CA VAL A 67 -12.11 -2.44 1.87
C VAL A 67 -13.42 -2.39 2.65
N THR A 68 -13.69 -1.28 3.34
CA THR A 68 -14.95 -1.12 4.09
C THR A 68 -16.16 -1.10 3.17
N GLU A 69 -16.11 -0.33 2.08
CA GLU A 69 -17.19 -0.26 1.08
C GLU A 69 -17.46 -1.64 0.45
N LEU A 70 -16.41 -2.32 -0.03
CA LEU A 70 -16.52 -3.65 -0.65
C LEU A 70 -17.12 -4.69 0.31
N VAL A 71 -16.75 -4.67 1.58
CA VAL A 71 -17.29 -5.61 2.58
C VAL A 71 -18.72 -5.21 3.00
N ARG A 72 -19.05 -3.92 3.03
CA ARG A 72 -20.41 -3.47 3.32
C ARG A 72 -21.40 -3.84 2.21
N GLU A 73 -20.96 -3.81 0.96
CA GLU A 73 -21.79 -4.17 -0.19
C GLU A 73 -21.85 -5.68 -0.45
N GLY A 74 -20.73 -6.40 -0.27
CA GLY A 74 -20.59 -7.81 -0.67
C GLY A 74 -20.34 -8.80 0.45
N GLY A 75 -20.38 -8.37 1.70
CA GLY A 75 -19.98 -9.19 2.85
C GLY A 75 -18.50 -9.61 2.77
N LEU A 76 -18.16 -10.72 3.40
CA LEU A 76 -16.80 -11.28 3.40
C LEU A 76 -16.30 -11.56 1.98
N SER A 77 -17.17 -11.96 1.06
CA SER A 77 -16.81 -12.26 -0.33
C SER A 77 -16.25 -11.05 -1.09
N GLY A 78 -16.60 -9.83 -0.69
CA GLY A 78 -16.05 -8.58 -1.25
C GLY A 78 -14.53 -8.46 -1.07
N ALA A 79 -13.96 -9.11 -0.05
CA ALA A 79 -12.52 -9.12 0.20
C ALA A 79 -11.71 -9.80 -0.91
N TRP A 80 -12.34 -10.61 -1.78
CA TRP A 80 -11.68 -11.21 -2.94
C TRP A 80 -11.11 -10.21 -3.93
N PHE A 81 -11.63 -8.97 -3.94
CA PHE A 81 -11.02 -7.89 -4.69
C PHE A 81 -9.55 -7.68 -4.28
N GLY A 82 -9.25 -7.71 -2.98
CA GLY A 82 -7.88 -7.64 -2.46
C GLY A 82 -7.14 -8.97 -2.53
N TRP A 83 -7.78 -10.07 -2.11
CA TRP A 83 -7.14 -11.38 -2.05
C TRP A 83 -6.71 -11.93 -3.41
N CYS A 84 -7.33 -11.51 -4.53
CA CYS A 84 -6.90 -11.97 -5.85
C CYS A 84 -5.45 -11.61 -6.17
N ALA A 85 -4.91 -10.53 -5.58
CA ALA A 85 -3.50 -10.14 -5.73
C ALA A 85 -2.52 -11.13 -5.08
N ALA A 86 -2.99 -12.02 -4.19
CA ALA A 86 -2.13 -12.94 -3.44
C ALA A 86 -1.34 -13.88 -4.35
N LEU A 87 -1.98 -14.41 -5.41
CA LEU A 87 -1.32 -15.30 -6.36
C LEU A 87 -0.16 -14.58 -7.08
N GLY A 88 -0.36 -13.32 -7.47
CA GLY A 88 0.69 -12.50 -8.08
C GLY A 88 1.85 -12.22 -7.14
N ILE A 89 1.56 -11.84 -5.89
CA ILE A 89 2.58 -11.56 -4.88
C ILE A 89 3.36 -12.82 -4.49
N ILE A 90 2.69 -13.96 -4.34
CA ILE A 90 3.35 -15.24 -4.05
C ILE A 90 4.24 -15.65 -5.24
N THR A 91 3.74 -15.53 -6.47
CA THR A 91 4.53 -15.81 -7.67
C THR A 91 5.77 -14.92 -7.74
N SER A 92 5.61 -13.61 -7.52
CA SER A 92 6.70 -12.64 -7.39
C SER A 92 7.70 -13.01 -6.30
N THR A 93 7.22 -13.46 -5.14
CA THR A 93 8.05 -13.88 -4.01
C THR A 93 8.91 -15.09 -4.37
N VAL A 94 8.32 -16.11 -4.98
CA VAL A 94 8.99 -17.38 -5.26
C VAL A 94 9.94 -17.27 -6.45
N PHE A 95 9.49 -16.68 -7.55
CA PHE A 95 10.21 -16.74 -8.83
C PHE A 95 11.03 -15.48 -9.14
N PHE A 96 10.50 -14.29 -8.83
CA PHE A 96 11.07 -13.04 -9.36
C PHE A 96 11.88 -12.23 -8.35
N SER A 97 11.58 -12.30 -7.05
CA SER A 97 12.18 -11.47 -6.01
C SER A 97 13.72 -11.51 -5.99
N ARG A 98 14.30 -12.71 -6.10
CA ARG A 98 15.76 -12.91 -6.17
C ARG A 98 16.32 -12.40 -7.49
N LEU A 99 15.60 -12.60 -8.60
CA LEU A 99 16.03 -12.18 -9.94
C LEU A 99 16.07 -10.65 -10.06
N TRP A 100 15.08 -9.95 -9.50
CA TRP A 100 15.10 -8.50 -9.37
C TRP A 100 16.37 -8.03 -8.69
N ARG A 101 16.69 -8.54 -7.50
CA ARG A 101 17.90 -8.13 -6.79
C ARG A 101 19.18 -8.50 -7.56
N ARG A 102 19.22 -9.65 -8.24
CA ARG A 102 20.35 -10.13 -9.03
C ARG A 102 20.63 -9.28 -10.26
N SER A 103 19.59 -8.72 -10.87
CA SER A 103 19.69 -7.98 -12.15
C SER A 103 20.68 -6.81 -12.10
N GLY A 104 20.90 -6.21 -10.93
CA GLY A 104 21.85 -5.11 -10.78
C GLY A 104 21.43 -3.80 -11.44
N VAL A 105 20.22 -3.71 -12.00
CA VAL A 105 19.69 -2.47 -12.60
C VAL A 105 19.37 -1.43 -11.54
N VAL A 106 19.22 -0.18 -11.97
CA VAL A 106 18.75 0.93 -11.12
C VAL A 106 17.25 1.14 -11.26
N THR A 107 16.69 0.91 -12.44
CA THR A 107 15.25 1.04 -12.71
C THR A 107 14.69 -0.21 -13.37
N ASP A 108 13.39 -0.45 -13.21
CA ASP A 108 12.69 -1.57 -13.86
C ASP A 108 12.74 -1.47 -15.40
N ALA A 109 12.67 -0.24 -15.94
CA ALA A 109 12.73 0.01 -17.37
C ALA A 109 14.10 -0.35 -17.98
N GLU A 110 15.18 -0.35 -17.21
CA GLU A 110 16.52 -0.74 -17.68
C GLU A 110 16.61 -2.23 -18.05
N LEU A 111 15.76 -3.09 -17.47
CA LEU A 111 15.67 -4.50 -17.88
C LEU A 111 15.31 -4.66 -19.36
N VAL A 112 14.62 -3.70 -19.96
CA VAL A 112 14.28 -3.72 -21.39
C VAL A 112 15.55 -3.76 -22.24
N GLU A 113 16.57 -2.97 -21.88
CA GLU A 113 17.83 -2.91 -22.61
C GLU A 113 18.77 -4.07 -22.27
N LEU A 114 18.59 -4.72 -21.12
CA LEU A 114 19.27 -5.99 -20.85
C LEU A 114 18.68 -7.15 -21.65
N ARG A 115 17.40 -7.08 -22.01
CA ARG A 115 16.67 -8.17 -22.68
C ARG A 115 16.65 -8.04 -24.20
N TYR A 116 16.59 -6.81 -24.70
CA TYR A 116 16.44 -6.46 -26.11
C TYR A 116 17.54 -5.50 -26.54
N ASP A 117 17.98 -5.63 -27.79
CA ASP A 117 19.04 -4.81 -28.37
C ASP A 117 18.52 -3.78 -29.39
N GLY A 118 19.29 -2.71 -29.54
CA GLY A 118 19.13 -1.72 -30.61
C GLY A 118 18.09 -0.63 -30.34
N LYS A 119 17.78 0.15 -31.38
CA LYS A 119 16.94 1.36 -31.27
C LYS A 119 15.52 1.07 -30.75
N SER A 120 14.96 -0.10 -31.08
CA SER A 120 13.64 -0.52 -30.61
C SER A 120 13.61 -0.71 -29.09
N ALA A 121 14.67 -1.25 -28.50
CA ALA A 121 14.78 -1.42 -27.04
C ALA A 121 14.82 -0.07 -26.32
N THR A 122 15.60 0.88 -26.81
CA THR A 122 15.67 2.24 -26.25
C THR A 122 14.34 2.98 -26.38
N VAL A 123 13.66 2.87 -27.52
CA VAL A 123 12.31 3.44 -27.71
C VAL A 123 11.31 2.81 -26.74
N LEU A 124 11.33 1.48 -26.58
CA LEU A 124 10.47 0.78 -25.64
C LEU A 124 10.73 1.20 -24.19
N ARG A 125 12.02 1.30 -23.79
CA ARG A 125 12.43 1.80 -22.47
C ARG A 125 11.89 3.21 -22.23
N LEU A 126 12.06 4.12 -23.20
CA LEU A 126 11.58 5.50 -23.10
C LEU A 126 10.06 5.57 -22.96
N VAL A 127 9.33 4.89 -23.85
CA VAL A 127 7.86 4.88 -23.84
C VAL A 127 7.35 4.31 -22.53
N ARG A 128 7.88 3.17 -22.07
CA ARG A 128 7.50 2.55 -20.80
C ARG A 128 7.80 3.48 -19.62
N ALA A 129 8.99 4.08 -19.57
CA ALA A 129 9.39 4.98 -18.49
C ALA A 129 8.48 6.20 -18.41
N VAL A 130 8.18 6.87 -19.54
CA VAL A 130 7.32 8.06 -19.57
C VAL A 130 5.87 7.69 -19.25
N TYR A 131 5.36 6.61 -19.84
CA TYR A 131 3.98 6.18 -19.62
C TYR A 131 3.73 5.78 -18.16
N LEU A 132 4.57 4.92 -17.58
CA LEU A 132 4.39 4.45 -16.21
C LEU A 132 4.69 5.55 -15.18
N SER A 133 5.80 6.30 -15.35
CA SER A 133 6.23 7.28 -14.35
C SER A 133 5.40 8.56 -14.36
N THR A 134 4.86 8.96 -15.51
CA THR A 134 4.06 10.20 -15.63
C THR A 134 2.57 9.87 -15.64
N VAL A 135 2.07 9.16 -16.65
CA VAL A 135 0.62 8.99 -16.84
C VAL A 135 0.03 8.15 -15.71
N VAL A 136 0.55 6.93 -15.51
CA VAL A 136 -0.03 6.00 -14.53
C VAL A 136 0.19 6.50 -13.10
N ASN A 137 1.39 7.01 -12.80
CA ASN A 137 1.71 7.51 -11.47
C ASN A 137 0.94 8.79 -11.11
N CYS A 138 0.74 9.75 -12.03
CA CYS A 138 -0.07 10.92 -11.76
C CYS A 138 -1.54 10.59 -11.53
N LEU A 139 -2.10 9.62 -12.28
CA LEU A 139 -3.46 9.13 -12.05
C LEU A 139 -3.58 8.49 -10.66
N THR A 140 -2.62 7.64 -10.30
CA THR A 140 -2.55 6.97 -8.99
C THR A 140 -2.47 7.99 -7.86
N LEU A 141 -1.54 8.94 -7.94
CA LEU A 141 -1.41 10.01 -6.95
C LEU A 141 -2.67 10.88 -6.89
N GLY A 142 -3.32 11.14 -8.02
CA GLY A 142 -4.55 11.93 -8.07
C GLY A 142 -5.66 11.37 -7.20
N TRP A 143 -5.94 10.07 -7.28
CA TRP A 143 -7.00 9.48 -6.44
C TRP A 143 -6.57 9.32 -4.98
N VAL A 144 -5.30 8.98 -4.70
CA VAL A 144 -4.79 8.83 -3.32
C VAL A 144 -4.83 10.18 -2.60
N ILE A 145 -4.39 11.25 -3.26
CA ILE A 145 -4.43 12.61 -2.73
C ILE A 145 -5.88 13.06 -2.53
N LEU A 146 -6.79 12.72 -3.45
CA LEU A 146 -8.21 13.04 -3.28
C LEU A 146 -8.80 12.35 -2.04
N ALA A 147 -8.49 11.08 -1.80
CA ALA A 147 -8.92 10.36 -0.60
C ALA A 147 -8.36 11.02 0.68
N MET A 148 -7.06 11.35 0.68
CA MET A 148 -6.41 12.06 1.78
C MET A 148 -7.08 13.40 2.08
N VAL A 149 -7.37 14.22 1.06
CA VAL A 149 -8.04 15.52 1.22
C VAL A 149 -9.43 15.34 1.80
N LYS A 150 -10.24 14.42 1.27
CA LYS A 150 -11.59 14.15 1.78
C LYS A 150 -11.58 13.72 3.25
N ILE A 151 -10.68 12.82 3.63
CA ILE A 151 -10.54 12.36 5.02
C ILE A 151 -10.13 13.53 5.93
N ALA A 152 -9.15 14.32 5.51
CA ALA A 152 -8.67 15.46 6.28
C ALA A 152 -9.73 16.55 6.45
N GLU A 153 -10.53 16.83 5.41
CA GLU A 153 -11.65 17.78 5.51
C GLU A 153 -12.68 17.33 6.53
N VAL A 154 -13.06 16.05 6.52
CA VAL A 154 -14.05 15.49 7.45
C VAL A 154 -13.52 15.43 8.87
N ILE A 155 -12.28 14.97 9.08
CA ILE A 155 -11.71 14.76 10.43
C ILE A 155 -11.21 16.08 11.03
N LEU A 156 -10.48 16.89 10.26
CA LEU A 156 -9.85 18.11 10.76
C LEU A 156 -10.79 19.32 10.69
N GLY A 157 -11.82 19.27 9.84
CA GLY A 157 -12.66 20.43 9.55
C GLY A 157 -11.90 21.56 8.84
N ILE A 158 -10.79 21.23 8.16
CA ILE A 158 -9.93 22.18 7.44
C ILE A 158 -10.21 22.05 5.95
N ASP A 159 -10.37 23.18 5.26
CA ASP A 159 -10.56 23.23 3.82
C ASP A 159 -9.43 22.53 3.05
N GLY A 160 -9.80 21.66 2.10
CA GLY A 160 -8.88 20.84 1.32
C GLY A 160 -7.87 21.65 0.50
N ARG A 161 -8.16 22.91 0.15
CA ARG A 161 -7.24 23.82 -0.53
C ARG A 161 -6.05 24.20 0.34
N ILE A 162 -6.18 24.10 1.67
CA ILE A 162 -5.08 24.29 2.63
C ILE A 162 -4.37 22.97 2.89
N VAL A 163 -5.14 21.89 3.11
CA VAL A 163 -4.59 20.56 3.41
C VAL A 163 -3.66 20.08 2.29
N LEU A 164 -4.11 20.21 1.04
CA LEU A 164 -3.41 19.71 -0.13
C LEU A 164 -1.97 20.24 -0.25
N PRO A 165 -1.73 21.57 -0.40
CA PRO A 165 -0.37 22.08 -0.57
C PRO A 165 0.52 21.83 0.66
N VAL A 166 -0.05 21.78 1.87
CA VAL A 166 0.73 21.53 3.10
C VAL A 166 1.24 20.09 3.13
N LEU A 167 0.34 19.10 3.01
CA LEU A 167 0.72 17.68 3.12
C LEU A 167 1.56 17.23 1.91
N VAL A 168 1.18 17.64 0.70
CA VAL A 168 1.95 17.33 -0.51
C VAL A 168 3.30 18.05 -0.48
N GLY A 169 3.34 19.31 -0.03
CA GLY A 169 4.58 20.06 0.10
C GLY A 169 5.55 19.42 1.09
N LEU A 170 5.06 19.03 2.27
CA LEU A 170 5.86 18.29 3.25
C LEU A 170 6.40 16.97 2.67
N ALA A 171 5.52 16.18 2.06
CA ALA A 171 5.87 14.90 1.45
C ALA A 171 6.93 15.06 0.34
N LEU A 172 6.74 16.05 -0.53
CA LEU A 172 7.67 16.36 -1.61
C LEU A 172 9.03 16.79 -1.07
N VAL A 173 9.06 17.69 -0.09
CA VAL A 173 10.31 18.22 0.46
C VAL A 173 11.12 17.12 1.15
N TYR A 174 10.51 16.33 2.06
CA TYR A 174 11.29 15.30 2.73
C TYR A 174 11.72 14.20 1.76
N SER A 175 10.84 13.75 0.86
CA SER A 175 11.15 12.62 -0.04
C SER A 175 12.25 12.95 -1.05
N THR A 176 12.22 14.17 -1.60
CA THR A 176 13.27 14.66 -2.52
C THR A 176 14.59 14.92 -1.79
N ALA A 177 14.56 15.43 -0.56
CA ALA A 177 15.77 15.68 0.21
C ALA A 177 16.41 14.37 0.72
N SER A 178 15.60 13.39 1.12
CA SER A 178 16.06 12.21 1.87
C SER A 178 16.45 11.00 1.02
N GLY A 179 16.09 11.02 -0.26
CA GLY A 179 16.22 9.85 -1.14
C GLY A 179 15.50 8.61 -0.60
N PHE A 180 15.83 7.45 -1.17
CA PHE A 180 15.14 6.19 -0.91
C PHE A 180 15.28 5.70 0.53
N TRP A 181 16.41 5.97 1.20
CA TRP A 181 16.59 5.63 2.62
C TRP A 181 15.58 6.34 3.52
N GLY A 182 15.36 7.64 3.31
CA GLY A 182 14.40 8.39 4.11
C GLY A 182 12.97 7.96 3.83
N VAL A 183 12.61 7.69 2.56
CA VAL A 183 11.29 7.14 2.20
C VAL A 183 11.03 5.82 2.93
N VAL A 184 11.97 4.87 2.87
CA VAL A 184 11.81 3.56 3.53
C VAL A 184 11.75 3.69 5.06
N ALA A 185 12.48 4.65 5.65
CA ALA A 185 12.44 4.91 7.08
C ALA A 185 11.10 5.53 7.51
N THR A 186 10.58 6.50 6.74
CA THR A 186 9.26 7.09 6.99
C THR A 186 8.15 6.06 6.78
N ASP A 187 8.25 5.21 5.76
CA ASP A 187 7.31 4.14 5.48
C ASP A 187 7.19 3.18 6.68
N ALA A 188 8.32 2.81 7.29
CA ALA A 188 8.32 1.91 8.45
C ALA A 188 7.58 2.53 9.66
N LEU A 189 7.78 3.82 9.92
CA LEU A 189 7.05 4.56 10.95
C LEU A 189 5.56 4.67 10.61
N GLN A 190 5.25 5.11 9.38
CA GLN A 190 3.88 5.31 8.89
C GLN A 190 3.08 4.01 8.94
N PHE A 191 3.68 2.89 8.53
CA PHE A 191 3.06 1.57 8.62
C PHE A 191 2.80 1.16 10.07
N ALA A 192 3.76 1.36 10.98
CA ALA A 192 3.56 1.04 12.39
C ALA A 192 2.39 1.84 12.99
N VAL A 193 2.34 3.15 12.73
CA VAL A 193 1.24 4.03 13.20
C VAL A 193 -0.09 3.63 12.57
N ALA A 194 -0.12 3.41 11.25
CA ALA A 194 -1.32 2.99 10.53
C ALA A 194 -1.84 1.64 11.05
N MET A 195 -0.96 0.66 11.26
CA MET A 195 -1.34 -0.65 11.79
C MET A 195 -1.90 -0.57 13.21
N VAL A 196 -1.29 0.24 14.10
CA VAL A 196 -1.85 0.47 15.43
C VAL A 196 -3.24 1.10 15.32
N GLY A 197 -3.42 2.10 14.47
CA GLY A 197 -4.72 2.73 14.22
C GLY A 197 -5.76 1.74 13.69
N THR A 198 -5.41 0.93 12.69
CA THR A 198 -6.28 -0.07 12.09
C THR A 198 -6.68 -1.16 13.10
N ILE A 199 -5.74 -1.68 13.90
CA ILE A 199 -6.05 -2.68 14.92
C ILE A 199 -6.92 -2.08 16.03
N THR A 200 -6.62 -0.86 16.47
CA THR A 200 -7.42 -0.15 17.48
C THR A 200 -8.85 0.05 16.99
N LEU A 201 -9.02 0.52 15.75
CA LEU A 201 -10.33 0.68 15.14
C LEU A 201 -11.10 -0.64 15.11
N CYS A 202 -10.47 -1.73 14.63
CA CYS A 202 -11.07 -3.07 14.61
C CYS A 202 -11.56 -3.51 15.99
N VAL A 203 -10.72 -3.38 17.03
CA VAL A 203 -11.09 -3.76 18.40
C VAL A 203 -12.25 -2.91 18.93
N MET A 204 -12.22 -1.60 18.68
CA MET A 204 -13.29 -0.69 19.12
C MET A 204 -14.62 -1.03 18.43
N THR A 205 -14.63 -1.16 17.10
CA THR A 205 -15.86 -1.48 16.35
C THR A 205 -16.43 -2.85 16.73
N MET A 206 -15.57 -3.84 16.98
CA MET A 206 -16.03 -5.15 17.45
C MET A 206 -16.59 -5.08 18.87
N GLY A 207 -16.01 -4.24 19.73
CA GLY A 207 -16.53 -3.98 21.08
C GLY A 207 -17.92 -3.33 21.05
N GLU A 208 -18.11 -2.31 20.20
CA GLU A 208 -19.41 -1.66 20.00
C GLU A 208 -20.45 -2.64 19.42
N ALA A 209 -20.02 -3.59 18.59
CA ALA A 209 -20.88 -4.63 18.04
C ALA A 209 -21.31 -5.71 19.07
N GLY A 210 -20.84 -5.61 20.33
CA GLY A 210 -21.15 -6.55 21.41
C GLY A 210 -20.13 -7.67 21.58
N GLY A 211 -18.96 -7.58 20.95
CA GLY A 211 -17.92 -8.60 20.99
C GLY A 211 -18.07 -9.66 19.89
N VAL A 212 -17.05 -10.54 19.80
CA VAL A 212 -16.92 -11.52 18.69
C VAL A 212 -18.13 -12.45 18.58
N ASP A 213 -18.63 -12.95 19.71
CA ASP A 213 -19.70 -13.94 19.70
C ASP A 213 -21.03 -13.34 19.22
N ILE A 214 -21.39 -12.16 19.73
CA ILE A 214 -22.60 -11.43 19.30
C ILE A 214 -22.46 -11.00 17.84
N MET A 215 -21.29 -10.51 17.45
CA MET A 215 -21.01 -10.13 16.07
C MET A 215 -21.20 -11.32 15.14
N ARG A 216 -20.65 -12.49 15.49
CA ARG A 216 -20.81 -13.72 14.71
C ARG A 216 -22.29 -14.12 14.57
N GLU A 217 -23.03 -14.16 15.67
CA GLU A 217 -24.45 -14.53 15.66
C GLU A 217 -25.27 -13.61 14.74
N ARG A 218 -25.07 -12.29 14.85
CA ARG A 218 -25.79 -11.31 14.02
C ARG A 218 -25.41 -11.41 12.55
N LEU A 219 -24.12 -11.63 12.25
CA LEU A 219 -23.66 -11.78 10.87
C LEU A 219 -24.13 -13.10 10.25
N GLU A 220 -24.20 -14.20 11.00
CA GLU A 220 -24.78 -15.47 10.53
C GLU A 220 -26.27 -15.34 10.21
N ALA A 221 -26.99 -14.43 10.88
CA ALA A 221 -28.39 -14.12 10.58
C ALA A 221 -28.56 -13.25 9.31
N MET A 222 -27.48 -12.65 8.78
CA MET A 222 -27.49 -11.84 7.57
C MET A 222 -27.07 -12.67 6.35
N PRO A 223 -27.97 -12.91 5.37
CA PRO A 223 -27.64 -13.69 4.19
C PRO A 223 -26.43 -13.11 3.45
N GLY A 224 -25.42 -13.94 3.19
CA GLY A 224 -24.23 -13.56 2.43
C GLY A 224 -23.17 -12.75 3.18
N ALA A 225 -23.42 -12.32 4.43
CA ALA A 225 -22.50 -11.44 5.14
C ALA A 225 -21.13 -12.08 5.42
N ILE A 226 -21.10 -13.39 5.68
CA ILE A 226 -19.87 -14.15 5.99
C ILE A 226 -19.54 -15.20 4.94
N ASP A 227 -20.23 -15.19 3.80
CA ASP A 227 -19.96 -16.14 2.73
C ASP A 227 -18.56 -15.86 2.17
N PHE A 228 -17.70 -16.87 2.24
CA PHE A 228 -16.33 -16.72 1.80
C PHE A 228 -16.23 -16.57 0.27
N PHE A 229 -17.08 -17.26 -0.48
CA PHE A 229 -17.15 -17.15 -1.94
C PHE A 229 -18.39 -16.35 -2.35
N PRO A 230 -18.34 -15.59 -3.45
CA PRO A 230 -19.51 -14.88 -3.92
C PRO A 230 -20.59 -15.85 -4.41
N ALA A 231 -21.86 -15.48 -4.20
CA ALA A 231 -22.99 -16.16 -4.80
C ALA A 231 -22.93 -16.10 -6.34
N MET A 232 -23.51 -17.09 -7.01
CA MET A 232 -23.49 -17.18 -8.48
C MET A 232 -24.14 -15.96 -9.16
N ASP A 233 -25.17 -15.42 -8.53
CA ASP A 233 -25.98 -14.27 -8.93
C ASP A 233 -25.64 -13.00 -8.16
N SER A 234 -24.48 -12.94 -7.48
CA SER A 234 -24.04 -11.74 -6.74
C SER A 234 -24.00 -10.51 -7.67
N PRO A 235 -24.76 -9.45 -7.36
CA PRO A 235 -24.75 -8.22 -8.17
C PRO A 235 -23.39 -7.50 -8.13
N MET A 236 -22.69 -7.59 -6.99
CA MET A 236 -21.42 -6.90 -6.76
C MET A 236 -20.24 -7.68 -7.33
N LEU A 237 -20.20 -9.00 -7.11
CA LEU A 237 -19.12 -9.86 -7.59
C LEU A 237 -19.70 -11.09 -8.31
N PRO A 238 -20.20 -10.94 -9.55
CA PRO A 238 -20.68 -12.06 -10.33
C PRO A 238 -19.61 -13.16 -10.42
N PHE A 239 -20.02 -14.43 -10.44
CA PHE A 239 -19.07 -15.54 -10.45
C PHE A 239 -18.08 -15.47 -11.63
N ALA A 240 -18.50 -14.95 -12.78
CA ALA A 240 -17.60 -14.70 -13.91
C ALA A 240 -16.47 -13.71 -13.57
N THR A 241 -16.78 -12.63 -12.87
CA THR A 241 -15.79 -11.66 -12.37
C THR A 241 -14.85 -12.30 -11.37
N PHE A 242 -15.38 -13.13 -10.47
CA PHE A 242 -14.57 -13.90 -9.53
C PHE A 242 -13.62 -14.89 -10.22
N ALA A 243 -14.09 -15.59 -11.26
CA ALA A 243 -13.26 -16.47 -12.08
C ALA A 243 -12.16 -15.69 -12.81
N VAL A 244 -12.44 -14.47 -13.28
CA VAL A 244 -11.42 -13.57 -13.86
C VAL A 244 -10.38 -13.19 -12.81
N TYR A 245 -10.79 -12.90 -11.58
CA TYR A 245 -9.86 -12.57 -10.48
C TYR A 245 -8.86 -13.70 -10.23
N LEU A 246 -9.32 -14.95 -10.16
CA LEU A 246 -8.46 -16.11 -9.92
C LEU A 246 -7.69 -16.58 -11.16
N GLY A 247 -8.28 -16.46 -12.35
CA GLY A 247 -7.76 -17.04 -13.57
C GLY A 247 -6.89 -16.10 -14.40
N VAL A 248 -7.17 -14.79 -14.40
CA VAL A 248 -6.58 -13.82 -15.34
C VAL A 248 -5.96 -12.62 -14.62
N GLN A 249 -6.69 -12.00 -13.70
CA GLN A 249 -6.34 -10.70 -13.12
C GLN A 249 -4.96 -10.68 -12.48
N TRP A 250 -4.60 -11.72 -11.73
CA TRP A 250 -3.37 -11.74 -10.95
C TRP A 250 -2.10 -11.76 -11.82
N TRP A 251 -2.14 -12.37 -13.00
CA TRP A 251 -0.98 -12.44 -13.93
C TRP A 251 -1.07 -11.43 -15.07
N ALA A 252 -2.26 -10.94 -15.40
CA ALA A 252 -2.45 -9.82 -16.31
C ALA A 252 -2.08 -8.46 -15.68
N SER A 253 -1.97 -8.41 -14.35
CA SER A 253 -1.50 -7.23 -13.62
C SER A 253 -0.04 -6.91 -13.95
N ARG A 254 0.24 -5.62 -14.19
CA ARG A 254 1.61 -5.11 -14.45
C ARG A 254 2.62 -5.38 -13.32
N ASN A 255 2.14 -5.71 -12.12
CA ASN A 255 2.97 -6.00 -10.94
C ASN A 255 3.12 -7.51 -10.66
N ALA A 256 2.64 -8.38 -11.56
CA ALA A 256 2.67 -9.83 -11.37
C ALA A 256 4.11 -10.40 -11.28
N ASP A 257 5.06 -9.74 -11.93
CA ASP A 257 6.49 -10.06 -11.90
C ASP A 257 7.24 -9.36 -10.75
N GLY A 258 6.56 -8.51 -9.96
CA GLY A 258 7.16 -7.72 -8.89
C GLY A 258 7.88 -6.47 -9.37
N GLY A 259 7.57 -5.95 -10.55
CA GLY A 259 8.09 -4.69 -11.08
C GLY A 259 7.62 -3.43 -10.35
N GLU A 260 7.92 -2.27 -10.94
CA GLU A 260 7.51 -0.95 -10.44
C GLU A 260 7.99 -0.64 -9.01
N TYR A 261 7.10 -0.19 -8.13
CA TYR A 261 7.41 0.18 -6.76
C TYR A 261 7.86 -1.03 -5.91
N LEU A 262 7.45 -2.25 -6.27
CA LEU A 262 7.94 -3.50 -5.66
C LEU A 262 9.38 -3.75 -6.14
N GLY A 263 9.60 -3.62 -7.45
CA GLY A 263 10.89 -3.83 -8.09
C GLY A 263 11.95 -2.89 -7.52
N GLN A 264 11.63 -1.61 -7.35
CA GLN A 264 12.53 -0.63 -6.74
C GLN A 264 13.03 -1.04 -5.35
N ARG A 265 12.13 -1.59 -4.52
CA ARG A 265 12.44 -2.06 -3.16
C ARG A 265 13.27 -3.33 -3.18
N LEU A 266 12.98 -4.25 -4.11
CA LEU A 266 13.76 -5.47 -4.32
C LEU A 266 15.19 -5.17 -4.81
N LEU A 267 15.36 -4.18 -5.70
CA LEU A 267 16.67 -3.73 -6.19
C LEU A 267 17.54 -3.13 -5.08
N ALA A 268 16.92 -2.42 -4.14
CA ALA A 268 17.56 -1.81 -2.98
C ALA A 268 17.83 -2.78 -1.81
N ALA A 269 17.35 -4.02 -1.88
CA ALA A 269 17.61 -5.03 -0.87
C ALA A 269 19.12 -5.31 -0.75
N ARG A 270 19.58 -5.68 0.45
CA ARG A 270 20.99 -5.99 0.70
C ARG A 270 21.48 -7.22 -0.07
N SER A 271 20.66 -8.25 -0.12
CA SER A 271 20.97 -9.54 -0.76
C SER A 271 19.74 -10.13 -1.44
N GLU A 272 19.92 -11.12 -2.31
CA GLU A 272 18.79 -11.88 -2.89
C GLU A 272 17.91 -12.52 -1.82
N LYS A 273 18.53 -12.99 -0.71
CA LYS A 273 17.80 -13.52 0.44
C LYS A 273 16.97 -12.43 1.11
N ASP A 274 17.53 -11.22 1.27
CA ASP A 274 16.79 -10.10 1.84
C ASP A 274 15.62 -9.67 0.94
N ALA A 275 15.80 -9.71 -0.38
CA ALA A 275 14.73 -9.42 -1.34
C ALA A 275 13.58 -10.43 -1.25
N GLN A 276 13.89 -11.73 -1.20
CA GLN A 276 12.88 -12.76 -1.09
C GLN A 276 12.15 -12.73 0.26
N LEU A 277 12.89 -12.61 1.37
CA LEU A 277 12.29 -12.49 2.69
C LEU A 277 11.47 -11.20 2.82
N GLY A 278 11.89 -10.12 2.17
CA GLY A 278 11.13 -8.87 2.12
C GLY A 278 9.81 -9.02 1.39
N MET A 279 9.81 -9.69 0.24
CA MET A 279 8.56 -9.96 -0.50
C MET A 279 7.63 -10.93 0.26
N LEU A 280 8.20 -11.93 0.95
CA LEU A 280 7.42 -12.82 1.82
C LEU A 280 6.81 -12.06 3.00
N TRP A 281 7.59 -11.20 3.65
CA TRP A 281 7.12 -10.34 4.72
C TRP A 281 6.00 -9.42 4.25
N TYR A 282 6.16 -8.80 3.07
CA TYR A 282 5.11 -8.04 2.42
C TYR A 282 3.83 -8.85 2.24
N ALA A 283 3.91 -10.08 1.73
CA ALA A 283 2.73 -10.94 1.56
C ALA A 283 2.01 -11.22 2.89
N VAL A 284 2.75 -11.52 3.95
CA VAL A 284 2.19 -11.74 5.30
C VAL A 284 1.54 -10.47 5.83
N CYS A 285 2.22 -9.33 5.74
CA CYS A 285 1.67 -8.07 6.19
C CYS A 285 0.40 -7.68 5.41
N GLU A 286 0.42 -7.81 4.09
CA GLU A 286 -0.68 -7.45 3.20
C GLU A 286 -1.94 -8.27 3.51
N PHE A 287 -1.82 -9.60 3.49
CA PHE A 287 -2.99 -10.49 3.54
C PHE A 287 -3.39 -10.93 4.94
N VAL A 288 -2.45 -10.97 5.88
CA VAL A 288 -2.72 -11.43 7.24
C VAL A 288 -2.88 -10.26 8.20
N LEU A 289 -1.88 -9.38 8.27
CA LEU A 289 -1.86 -8.33 9.30
C LEU A 289 -2.74 -7.13 8.95
N LYS A 290 -2.74 -6.69 7.69
CA LYS A 290 -3.42 -5.46 7.24
C LYS A 290 -4.88 -5.72 6.88
N LEU A 291 -5.15 -6.70 6.01
CA LEU A 291 -6.49 -6.90 5.46
C LEU A 291 -7.51 -7.41 6.49
N TRP A 292 -7.15 -8.35 7.36
CA TRP A 292 -8.12 -8.93 8.30
C TRP A 292 -8.70 -7.92 9.29
N PRO A 293 -7.91 -7.07 9.97
CA PRO A 293 -8.47 -6.04 10.82
C PRO A 293 -9.43 -5.09 10.09
N LEU A 294 -9.14 -4.73 8.82
CA LEU A 294 -10.03 -3.91 8.01
C LEU A 294 -11.34 -4.64 7.68
N ILE A 295 -11.25 -5.92 7.30
CA ILE A 295 -12.41 -6.76 7.01
C ILE A 295 -13.28 -6.93 8.27
N LEU A 296 -12.68 -7.19 9.42
CA LEU A 296 -13.40 -7.35 10.69
C LEU A 296 -14.07 -6.05 11.13
N ALA A 297 -13.38 -4.91 11.02
CA ALA A 297 -13.99 -3.60 11.29
C ALA A 297 -15.18 -3.33 10.36
N ALA A 298 -15.04 -3.66 9.08
CA ALA A 298 -16.11 -3.48 8.09
C ALA A 298 -17.31 -4.41 8.34
N LEU A 299 -17.06 -5.69 8.67
CA LEU A 299 -18.11 -6.62 9.07
C LEU A 299 -18.83 -6.15 10.34
N ALA A 300 -18.09 -5.63 11.33
CA ALA A 300 -18.69 -5.09 12.54
C ALA A 300 -19.62 -3.91 12.18
N SER A 301 -19.24 -3.06 11.23
CA SER A 301 -20.07 -1.94 10.78
C SER A 301 -21.40 -2.33 10.12
N LEU A 302 -21.59 -3.60 9.69
CA LEU A 302 -22.87 -4.06 9.13
C LEU A 302 -23.97 -4.18 10.18
N ILE A 303 -23.60 -4.26 11.46
CA ILE A 303 -24.50 -4.57 12.59
C ILE A 303 -24.49 -3.49 13.68
N LEU A 304 -23.72 -2.41 13.47
CA LEU A 304 -23.75 -1.16 14.22
C LEU A 304 -24.82 -0.23 13.64
#